data_AF-A0A9C8LWS0-F1
#
_entry.id   AF-A0A9C8LWS0-F1
#
_cell.length_a   1.000
_cell.length_b   1.000
_cell.length_c   1.000
_cell.angle_alpha   90.00
_cell.angle_beta   90.00
_cell.angle_gamma   90.00
#
_symmetry.space_group_name_H-M   'P 1'
#
loop_
_entity.id
_entity.type
_entity.pdbx_description
1 polymer ?
#
loop_
_entity_poly.entity_id
_entity_poly.type
_entity_poly.pdbx_seq_one_letter_code
_entity_poly.pdbx_strand_id
1 'polypeptide(L)'
;MRLKKIQITGFKTFPEKTEFNFDQQITVIIGPNGSGKSNISDAIKWVLGEQSAKNLRGQHMNDVIFNGTTNRKPLSLAEVNLHIKNEDNALPIEFPEIQISRQIFRDGEGKYYINKQKCRLKDITNTFLDTGIGARAYSIIEQGQIEKFISASSIERRPFFEEAAGIMKYKNRKIEAMRDLEKLNDNLIRIEDRILQLESQTRSLKRQAAKARRY
;
A
#
# COMPACT_ATOMS: atom_id res chain seq x y z
N MET A 1 -10.16 -16.31 9.54
CA MET A 1 -9.90 -14.87 9.62
C MET A 1 -11.18 -14.13 9.31
N ARG A 2 -11.57 -13.10 10.08
CA ARG A 2 -12.78 -12.30 9.79
C ARG A 2 -12.67 -10.85 10.24
N LEU A 3 -13.37 -9.94 9.55
CA LEU A 3 -13.55 -8.57 10.03
C LEU A 3 -14.33 -8.60 11.35
N LYS A 4 -13.82 -7.91 12.36
CA LYS A 4 -14.49 -7.76 13.67
C LYS A 4 -15.15 -6.40 13.77
N LYS A 5 -14.40 -5.35 13.48
CA LYS A 5 -14.91 -3.97 13.50
C LYS A 5 -14.05 -3.02 12.68
N ILE A 6 -14.62 -1.91 12.29
CA ILE A 6 -13.90 -0.77 11.70
C ILE A 6 -14.28 0.51 12.45
N GLN A 7 -13.28 1.31 12.80
CA GLN A 7 -13.47 2.65 13.35
C GLN A 7 -12.95 3.66 12.33
N ILE A 8 -13.77 4.65 12.03
CA ILE A 8 -13.52 5.64 10.99
C ILE A 8 -13.65 7.03 11.62
N THR A 9 -12.64 7.88 11.45
CA THR A 9 -12.64 9.26 11.95
C THR A 9 -12.06 10.19 10.91
N GLY A 10 -12.75 11.29 10.62
CA GLY A 10 -12.30 12.30 9.65
C GLY A 10 -12.14 11.81 8.20
N PHE A 11 -12.64 10.61 7.87
CA PHE A 11 -12.52 10.01 6.55
C PHE A 11 -13.77 10.29 5.73
N LYS A 12 -13.63 11.05 4.64
CA LYS A 12 -14.70 11.41 3.71
C LYS A 12 -15.96 11.87 4.45
N THR A 13 -17.08 11.17 4.32
CA THR A 13 -18.36 11.53 4.93
C THR A 13 -18.45 11.27 6.45
N PHE A 14 -17.38 10.81 7.10
CA PHE A 14 -17.33 10.48 8.52
C PHE A 14 -16.50 11.52 9.30
N PRO A 15 -17.05 12.69 9.62
CA PRO A 15 -16.32 13.71 10.39
C PRO A 15 -16.05 13.30 11.84
N GLU A 16 -16.95 12.54 12.44
CA GLU A 16 -16.83 12.05 13.82
C GLU A 16 -16.40 10.59 13.83
N LYS A 17 -15.85 10.17 14.98
CA LYS A 17 -15.49 8.78 15.21
C LYS A 17 -16.75 7.91 15.12
N THR A 18 -16.81 7.08 14.08
CA THR A 18 -17.90 6.15 13.80
C THR A 18 -17.35 4.74 13.87
N GLU A 19 -18.00 3.85 14.63
CA GLU A 19 -17.64 2.44 14.75
C GLU A 19 -18.70 1.55 14.09
N PHE A 20 -18.27 0.59 13.28
CA PHE A 20 -19.13 -0.46 12.73
C PHE A 20 -18.61 -1.82 13.20
N ASN A 21 -19.48 -2.62 13.80
CA ASN A 21 -19.18 -3.98 14.27
C ASN A 21 -19.72 -5.02 13.27
N PHE A 22 -18.90 -6.03 12.98
CA PHE A 22 -19.17 -7.09 11.99
C PHE A 22 -19.25 -8.46 12.70
N ASP A 23 -20.18 -8.57 13.65
CA ASP A 23 -20.28 -9.76 14.50
C ASP A 23 -20.95 -10.96 13.82
N GLN A 24 -21.70 -10.71 12.75
CA GLN A 24 -22.49 -11.68 11.99
C GLN A 24 -21.74 -12.20 10.75
N GLN A 25 -22.15 -13.35 10.21
CA GLN A 25 -21.59 -13.88 8.96
C GLN A 25 -21.92 -12.99 7.75
N ILE A 26 -23.11 -12.36 7.77
CA ILE A 26 -23.57 -11.45 6.73
C ILE A 26 -23.96 -10.13 7.42
N THR A 27 -23.33 -9.03 7.01
CA THR A 27 -23.68 -7.67 7.44
C THR A 27 -24.17 -6.89 6.23
N VAL A 28 -25.36 -6.32 6.33
CA VAL A 28 -25.95 -5.50 5.25
C VAL A 28 -25.90 -4.03 5.65
N ILE A 29 -25.30 -3.20 4.79
CA ILE A 29 -25.22 -1.75 4.98
C ILE A 29 -26.21 -1.09 4.01
N ILE A 30 -27.24 -0.45 4.56
CA ILE A 30 -28.29 0.22 3.78
C ILE A 30 -28.32 1.73 4.06
N GLY A 31 -28.96 2.49 3.17
CA GLY A 31 -29.25 3.92 3.37
C GLY A 31 -29.61 4.63 2.07
N PRO A 32 -29.98 5.92 2.10
CA PRO A 32 -30.28 6.73 0.90
C PRO A 32 -29.05 7.03 0.05
N ASN A 33 -29.20 7.29 -1.26
CA ASN A 33 -28.06 7.68 -2.10
C ASN A 33 -27.33 8.91 -1.53
N GLY A 34 -25.99 8.88 -1.56
CA GLY A 34 -25.17 9.91 -0.94
C GLY A 34 -24.92 9.75 0.58
N SER A 35 -25.53 8.77 1.25
CA SER A 35 -25.36 8.55 2.70
C SER A 35 -23.98 8.07 3.17
N GLY A 36 -23.00 7.98 2.27
CA GLY A 36 -21.63 7.56 2.62
C GLY A 36 -21.41 6.05 2.77
N LYS A 37 -22.39 5.20 2.49
CA LYS A 37 -22.25 3.72 2.57
C LYS A 37 -21.05 3.16 1.79
N SER A 38 -20.84 3.58 0.55
CA SER A 38 -19.67 3.16 -0.24
C SER A 38 -18.33 3.66 0.34
N ASN A 39 -18.33 4.73 1.16
CA ASN A 39 -17.11 5.22 1.80
C ASN A 39 -16.62 4.26 2.91
N ILE A 40 -17.46 3.35 3.41
CA ILE A 40 -17.05 2.30 4.34
C ILE A 40 -16.16 1.28 3.60
N SER A 41 -16.55 0.86 2.39
CA SER A 41 -15.71 0.01 1.54
C SER A 41 -14.40 0.70 1.16
N ASP A 42 -14.45 2.00 0.83
CA ASP A 42 -13.23 2.78 0.59
C ASP A 42 -12.30 2.86 1.80
N ALA A 43 -12.87 3.01 3.01
CA ALA A 43 -12.08 3.01 4.24
C ALA A 43 -11.36 1.66 4.43
N ILE A 44 -12.03 0.54 4.17
CA ILE A 44 -11.44 -0.81 4.23
C ILE A 44 -10.32 -0.96 3.19
N LYS A 45 -10.54 -0.58 1.92
CA LYS A 45 -9.46 -0.64 0.90
C LYS A 45 -8.27 0.24 1.28
N TRP A 46 -8.56 1.45 1.78
CA TRP A 46 -7.54 2.41 2.14
C TRP A 46 -6.67 1.90 3.29
N VAL A 47 -7.27 1.39 4.37
CA VAL A 47 -6.50 0.85 5.50
C VAL A 47 -5.72 -0.43 5.14
N LEU A 48 -6.23 -1.24 4.20
CA LEU A 48 -5.52 -2.41 3.64
C LEU A 48 -4.46 -2.05 2.59
N GLY A 49 -4.31 -0.76 2.27
CA GLY A 49 -3.15 -0.23 1.55
C GLY A 49 -3.39 0.28 0.14
N GLU A 50 -4.62 0.59 -0.25
CA GLU A 50 -4.89 1.26 -1.53
C GLU A 50 -4.21 2.64 -1.58
N GLN A 51 -3.41 2.86 -2.63
CA GLN A 51 -2.65 4.10 -2.83
C GLN A 51 -3.21 4.96 -3.96
N SER A 52 -4.10 4.42 -4.78
CA SER A 52 -4.75 5.16 -5.86
C SER A 52 -5.91 5.98 -5.31
N ALA A 53 -5.78 7.31 -5.33
CA ALA A 53 -6.87 8.22 -5.01
C ALA A 53 -8.09 7.97 -5.92
N LYS A 54 -7.85 7.66 -7.21
CA LYS A 54 -8.90 7.33 -8.18
C LYS A 54 -9.70 6.10 -7.78
N ASN A 55 -9.04 5.05 -7.28
CA ASN A 55 -9.72 3.84 -6.79
C ASN A 55 -10.50 4.10 -5.49
N LEU A 56 -10.17 5.18 -4.80
CA LEU A 56 -10.91 5.70 -3.66
C LEU A 56 -11.83 6.86 -4.09
N ARG A 57 -12.17 7.01 -5.38
CA ARG A 57 -13.13 8.02 -5.86
C ARG A 57 -12.75 9.46 -5.45
N GLY A 58 -11.46 9.74 -5.37
CA GLY A 58 -10.86 11.06 -5.16
C GLY A 58 -9.85 11.41 -6.26
N GLN A 59 -9.42 12.67 -6.32
CA GLN A 59 -8.40 13.14 -7.26
C GLN A 59 -7.01 13.06 -6.63
N HIS A 60 -6.90 13.49 -5.37
CA HIS A 60 -5.69 13.44 -4.57
C HIS A 60 -5.87 12.52 -3.36
N MET A 61 -4.77 11.97 -2.83
CA MET A 61 -4.86 11.12 -1.65
C MET A 61 -5.40 11.89 -0.43
N ASN A 62 -5.15 13.20 -0.35
CA ASN A 62 -5.69 14.06 0.73
C ASN A 62 -7.22 14.24 0.65
N ASP A 63 -7.87 13.89 -0.46
CA ASP A 63 -9.33 13.96 -0.62
C ASP A 63 -10.05 12.91 0.23
N VAL A 64 -9.32 11.96 0.82
CA VAL A 64 -9.88 11.06 1.83
C VAL A 64 -10.17 11.78 3.15
N ILE A 65 -9.58 12.96 3.38
CA ILE A 65 -9.82 13.78 4.58
C ILE A 65 -11.14 14.53 4.43
N PHE A 66 -11.97 14.51 5.47
CA PHE A 66 -13.23 15.26 5.50
C PHE A 66 -12.98 16.74 5.23
N ASN A 67 -13.54 17.23 4.12
CA ASN A 67 -13.31 18.59 3.64
C ASN A 67 -14.33 19.62 4.15
N GLY A 68 -15.15 19.25 5.13
CA GLY A 68 -16.17 20.12 5.69
C GLY A 68 -17.51 20.05 4.96
N THR A 69 -18.49 20.72 5.54
CA THR A 69 -19.83 20.98 4.99
C THR A 69 -20.21 22.40 5.39
N THR A 70 -21.37 22.91 4.94
CA THR A 70 -21.90 24.20 5.37
C THR A 70 -21.93 24.37 6.90
N ASN A 71 -22.18 23.28 7.64
CA ASN A 71 -22.35 23.30 9.09
C ASN A 71 -21.13 22.76 9.86
N ARG A 72 -20.07 22.30 9.18
CA ARG A 72 -18.91 21.66 9.83
C ARG A 72 -17.62 22.04 9.15
N LYS A 73 -16.63 22.47 9.94
CA LYS A 73 -15.30 22.81 9.44
C LYS A 73 -14.57 21.58 8.87
N PRO A 74 -13.70 21.77 7.89
CA PRO A 74 -12.79 20.73 7.43
C PRO A 74 -11.90 20.21 8.57
N LEU A 75 -11.51 18.93 8.49
CA LEU A 75 -10.57 18.31 9.41
C LEU A 75 -9.16 18.26 8.82
N SER A 76 -8.17 18.10 9.69
CA SER A 76 -6.75 18.01 9.33
C SER A 76 -6.24 16.58 9.16
N LEU A 77 -7.03 15.58 9.58
CA LEU A 77 -6.66 14.18 9.70
C LEU A 77 -7.82 13.28 9.25
N ALA A 78 -7.49 12.22 8.52
CA ALA A 78 -8.33 11.03 8.40
C ALA A 78 -7.63 9.84 9.02
N GLU A 79 -8.40 9.03 9.76
CA GLU A 79 -7.94 7.83 10.43
C GLU A 79 -8.94 6.70 10.24
N VAL A 80 -8.41 5.52 9.91
CA VAL A 80 -9.18 4.27 9.86
C VAL A 80 -8.44 3.21 10.66
N ASN A 81 -9.16 2.57 11.59
CA ASN A 81 -8.69 1.44 12.38
C ASN A 81 -9.55 0.21 12.04
N LEU A 82 -8.92 -0.83 11.50
CA LEU A 82 -9.56 -2.09 11.15
C LEU A 82 -9.13 -3.17 12.13
N HIS A 83 -10.10 -3.85 12.73
CA HIS A 83 -9.87 -4.98 13.62
C HIS A 83 -10.26 -6.27 12.93
N ILE A 84 -9.35 -7.23 12.93
CA ILE A 84 -9.49 -8.53 12.28
C ILE A 84 -9.23 -9.62 13.31
N LYS A 85 -10.12 -10.61 13.36
CA LYS A 85 -9.90 -11.85 14.11
C LYS A 85 -9.03 -12.80 13.29
N ASN A 86 -7.93 -13.26 13.86
CA ASN A 86 -6.93 -14.15 13.27
C ASN A 86 -6.86 -15.50 14.02
N GLU A 87 -8.00 -16.02 14.46
CA GLU A 87 -8.09 -17.27 15.27
C GLU A 87 -7.57 -18.51 14.52
N ASP A 88 -7.57 -18.48 13.18
CA ASP A 88 -7.06 -19.54 12.29
C ASP A 88 -5.60 -19.36 11.87
N ASN A 89 -4.90 -18.35 12.41
CA ASN A 89 -3.51 -18.02 12.07
C ASN A 89 -3.26 -17.84 10.56
N ALA A 90 -4.27 -17.37 9.83
CA ALA A 90 -4.16 -17.11 8.39
C ALA A 90 -3.18 -15.98 8.09
N LEU A 91 -3.07 -15.00 8.98
CA LEU A 91 -2.07 -13.93 8.92
C LEU A 91 -0.82 -14.34 9.71
N PRO A 92 0.39 -14.01 9.23
CA PRO A 92 1.67 -14.36 9.87
C PRO A 92 1.97 -13.45 11.09
N ILE A 93 0.99 -13.31 11.99
CA ILE A 93 1.03 -12.48 13.19
C ILE A 93 0.45 -13.33 14.33
N GLU A 94 1.25 -13.56 15.37
CA GLU A 94 0.91 -14.39 16.55
C GLU A 94 -0.03 -13.66 17.53
N PHE A 95 -1.10 -13.06 17.02
CA PHE A 95 -2.13 -12.43 17.84
C PHE A 95 -3.52 -12.87 17.36
N PRO A 96 -4.44 -13.25 18.26
CA PRO A 96 -5.79 -13.68 17.90
C PRO A 96 -6.64 -12.53 17.35
N GLU A 97 -6.27 -11.29 17.66
CA GLU A 97 -6.88 -10.08 17.12
C GLU A 97 -5.79 -9.12 16.65
N ILE A 98 -5.96 -8.60 15.44
CA ILE A 98 -5.03 -7.71 14.78
C ILE A 98 -5.73 -6.39 14.52
N GLN A 99 -5.12 -5.29 14.95
CA GLN A 99 -5.54 -3.93 14.64
C GLN A 99 -4.62 -3.33 13.59
N ILE A 100 -5.17 -2.90 12.45
CA ILE A 100 -4.44 -2.18 11.41
C ILE A 100 -4.96 -0.77 11.38
N SER A 101 -4.04 0.19 11.43
CA SER A 101 -4.38 1.60 11.46
C SER A 101 -3.68 2.32 10.32
N ARG A 102 -4.42 3.17 9.63
CA ARG A 102 -3.88 4.12 8.65
C ARG A 102 -4.39 5.52 8.96
N GLN A 103 -3.45 6.46 8.94
CA GLN A 103 -3.68 7.88 9.19
C GLN A 103 -3.07 8.70 8.05
N ILE A 104 -3.71 9.80 7.67
CA ILE A 104 -3.14 10.80 6.77
C ILE A 104 -3.46 12.21 7.24
N PHE A 105 -2.44 13.07 7.25
CA PHE A 105 -2.54 14.47 7.58
C PHE A 105 -2.58 15.33 6.31
N ARG A 106 -3.08 16.57 6.41
CA ARG A 106 -3.19 17.48 5.25
C ARG A 106 -1.86 17.84 4.59
N ASP A 107 -0.76 17.75 5.33
CA ASP A 107 0.60 17.91 4.82
C ASP A 107 1.06 16.71 3.94
N GLY A 108 0.24 15.66 3.86
CA GLY A 108 0.54 14.44 3.11
C GLY A 108 1.27 13.38 3.92
N GLU A 109 1.57 13.62 5.21
CA GLU A 109 2.21 12.62 6.06
C GLU A 109 1.25 11.44 6.30
N GLY A 110 1.65 10.24 5.89
CA GLY A 110 0.92 9.01 6.14
C GLY A 110 1.54 8.22 7.29
N LYS A 111 0.74 7.82 8.29
CA LYS A 111 1.18 6.95 9.40
C LYS A 111 0.44 5.62 9.35
N TYR A 112 1.17 4.54 9.63
CA TYR A 112 0.70 3.17 9.54
C TYR A 112 1.04 2.42 10.81
N TYR A 113 0.11 1.61 11.30
CA TYR A 113 0.33 0.81 12.50
C TYR A 113 -0.27 -0.58 12.37
N ILE A 114 0.42 -1.56 12.95
CA ILE A 114 -0.10 -2.91 13.21
C ILE A 114 -0.02 -3.10 14.72
N ASN A 115 -1.13 -3.43 15.37
CA ASN A 115 -1.24 -3.56 16.83
C ASN A 115 -0.63 -2.37 17.59
N LYS A 116 -0.91 -1.14 17.10
CA LYS A 116 -0.38 0.13 17.62
C LYS A 116 1.13 0.34 17.47
N GLN A 117 1.86 -0.62 16.89
CA GLN A 117 3.27 -0.46 16.56
C GLN A 117 3.41 0.20 15.19
N LYS A 118 4.25 1.23 15.10
CA LYS A 118 4.50 1.95 13.85
C LYS A 118 5.17 1.02 12.83
N CYS A 119 4.65 0.99 11.62
CA CYS A 119 5.16 0.17 10.53
C CYS A 119 5.16 0.96 9.21
N ARG A 120 5.64 0.34 8.14
CA ARG A 120 5.54 0.89 6.78
C ARG A 120 4.31 0.30 6.10
N LEU A 121 3.80 1.02 5.10
CA LEU A 121 2.72 0.52 4.25
C LEU A 121 3.07 -0.84 3.61
N LYS A 122 4.33 -1.03 3.18
CA LYS A 122 4.81 -2.31 2.62
C LYS A 122 4.62 -3.47 3.62
N ASP A 123 4.77 -3.22 4.92
CA ASP A 123 4.62 -4.25 5.95
C ASP A 123 3.15 -4.67 6.09
N ILE A 124 2.21 -3.70 6.04
CA ILE A 124 0.77 -3.99 5.96
C ILE A 124 0.48 -4.79 4.69
N THR A 125 0.87 -4.30 3.51
CA THR A 125 0.58 -4.98 2.24
C THR A 125 1.11 -6.41 2.23
N ASN A 126 2.34 -6.63 2.71
CA ASN A 126 2.97 -7.94 2.76
C ASN A 126 2.26 -8.93 3.70
N THR A 127 1.70 -8.44 4.80
CA THR A 127 0.93 -9.27 5.76
C THR A 127 -0.25 -9.96 5.08
N PHE A 128 -0.81 -9.32 4.05
CA PHE A 128 -2.01 -9.74 3.34
C PHE A 128 -1.78 -10.39 1.97
N LEU A 129 -0.53 -10.40 1.48
CA LEU A 129 -0.21 -10.92 0.13
C LEU A 129 -0.57 -12.41 -0.03
N ASP A 130 -0.46 -13.20 1.03
CA ASP A 130 -0.67 -14.64 0.99
C ASP A 130 -2.13 -15.05 1.30
N THR A 131 -2.96 -14.13 1.80
CA THR A 131 -4.34 -14.44 2.21
C THR A 131 -5.37 -14.16 1.11
N GLY A 132 -4.96 -13.54 0.00
CA GLY A 132 -5.88 -13.06 -1.03
C GLY A 132 -6.83 -11.96 -0.53
N ILE A 133 -6.49 -11.28 0.59
CA ILE A 133 -7.26 -10.15 1.15
C ILE A 133 -6.36 -8.92 1.18
N GLY A 134 -6.21 -8.21 0.06
CA GLY A 134 -5.44 -6.97 -0.04
C GLY A 134 -6.25 -5.83 -0.64
N ALA A 135 -5.62 -4.66 -0.80
CA ALA A 135 -6.24 -3.49 -1.42
C ALA A 135 -6.79 -3.73 -2.85
N ARG A 136 -6.27 -4.75 -3.55
CA ARG A 136 -6.70 -5.18 -4.88
C ARG A 136 -7.40 -6.53 -4.91
N ALA A 137 -7.64 -7.12 -3.75
CA ALA A 137 -8.24 -8.44 -3.69
C ALA A 137 -9.65 -8.46 -4.27
N TYR A 138 -9.96 -9.57 -4.93
CA TYR A 138 -11.30 -9.94 -5.38
C TYR A 138 -12.33 -9.99 -4.23
N SER A 139 -11.88 -9.94 -2.97
CA SER A 139 -12.74 -9.84 -1.79
C SER A 139 -13.58 -8.55 -1.75
N ILE A 140 -13.23 -7.52 -2.53
CA ILE A 140 -13.99 -6.27 -2.60
C ILE A 140 -14.47 -6.05 -4.03
N ILE A 141 -15.75 -6.32 -4.27
CA ILE A 141 -16.40 -6.12 -5.56
C ILE A 141 -17.16 -4.81 -5.55
N GLU A 142 -16.78 -3.91 -6.46
CA GLU A 142 -17.43 -2.60 -6.61
C GLU A 142 -18.47 -2.59 -7.72
N GLN A 143 -19.27 -1.52 -7.73
CA GLN A 143 -20.13 -1.22 -8.87
C GLN A 143 -19.29 -1.11 -10.15
N GLY A 144 -19.72 -1.81 -11.20
CA GLY A 144 -19.05 -1.85 -12.49
C GLY A 144 -17.78 -2.71 -12.53
N GLN A 145 -17.29 -3.28 -11.42
CA GLN A 145 -16.15 -4.20 -11.48
C GLN A 145 -16.49 -5.50 -12.21
N ILE A 146 -17.71 -6.01 -12.04
CA ILE A 146 -18.17 -7.22 -12.74
C ILE A 146 -18.17 -6.98 -14.26
N GLU A 147 -18.71 -5.85 -14.71
CA GLU A 147 -18.71 -5.46 -16.12
C GLU A 147 -17.28 -5.30 -16.67
N LYS A 148 -16.39 -4.63 -15.90
CA LYS A 148 -14.96 -4.52 -16.24
C LYS A 148 -14.30 -5.88 -16.37
N PHE A 149 -14.57 -6.81 -15.45
CA PHE A 149 -14.01 -8.15 -15.52
C PHE A 149 -14.51 -8.93 -16.75
N ILE A 150 -15.80 -8.81 -17.07
CA ILE A 150 -16.42 -9.45 -18.25
C ILE A 150 -15.91 -8.84 -19.55
N SER A 151 -15.66 -7.53 -19.60
CA SER A 151 -15.15 -6.84 -20.80
C SER A 151 -13.62 -6.86 -20.93
N ALA A 152 -12.91 -7.19 -19.85
CA ALA A 152 -11.46 -7.20 -19.82
C ALA A 152 -10.84 -8.20 -20.81
N SER A 153 -9.76 -7.79 -21.44
CA SER A 153 -8.92 -8.64 -22.28
C SER A 153 -8.25 -9.75 -21.45
N SER A 154 -7.73 -10.77 -22.12
CA SER A 154 -6.98 -11.86 -21.47
C SER A 154 -5.81 -11.36 -20.63
N ILE A 155 -5.16 -10.28 -21.07
CA ILE A 155 -4.03 -9.65 -20.36
C ILE A 155 -4.51 -8.98 -19.08
N GLU A 156 -5.64 -8.27 -19.13
CA GLU A 156 -6.21 -7.54 -17.98
C GLU A 156 -6.86 -8.49 -16.96
N ARG A 157 -7.35 -9.65 -17.39
CA ARG A 157 -7.89 -10.68 -16.49
C ARG A 157 -6.81 -11.48 -15.77
N ARG A 158 -5.64 -11.65 -16.38
CA ARG A 158 -4.55 -12.48 -15.85
C ARG A 158 -4.19 -12.18 -14.39
N PRO A 159 -4.03 -10.91 -13.94
CA PRO A 159 -3.71 -10.61 -12.55
C PRO A 159 -4.71 -11.19 -11.53
N PHE A 160 -6.00 -11.24 -11.87
CA PHE A 160 -7.03 -11.82 -10.99
C PHE A 160 -6.80 -13.33 -10.78
N PHE A 161 -6.44 -14.06 -11.84
CA PHE A 161 -6.11 -15.48 -11.74
C PHE A 161 -4.79 -15.73 -11.02
N GLU A 162 -3.78 -14.89 -11.25
CA GLU A 162 -2.49 -15.01 -10.55
C GLU A 162 -2.61 -14.76 -9.04
N GLU A 163 -3.49 -13.84 -8.65
CA GLU A 163 -3.83 -13.60 -7.24
C GLU A 163 -4.62 -14.76 -6.64
N ALA A 164 -5.65 -15.27 -7.33
CA ALA A 164 -6.41 -16.44 -6.90
C ALA A 164 -5.54 -17.71 -6.78
N ALA A 165 -4.53 -17.85 -7.64
CA ALA A 165 -3.56 -18.94 -7.59
C ALA A 165 -2.48 -18.77 -6.49
N GLY A 166 -2.47 -17.64 -5.77
CA GLY A 166 -1.50 -17.39 -4.69
C GLY A 166 -0.06 -17.19 -5.16
N ILE A 167 0.18 -16.95 -6.46
CA ILE A 167 1.54 -16.83 -7.01
C ILE A 167 2.10 -15.40 -6.96
N MET A 168 1.27 -14.44 -6.53
CA MET A 168 1.60 -13.01 -6.52
C MET A 168 2.86 -12.70 -5.68
N LYS A 169 3.03 -13.36 -4.52
CA LYS A 169 4.23 -13.22 -3.67
C LYS A 169 5.51 -13.56 -4.41
N TYR A 170 5.54 -14.70 -5.10
CA TYR A 170 6.71 -15.16 -5.85
C TYR A 170 7.00 -14.25 -7.04
N LYS A 171 5.95 -13.81 -7.73
CA LYS A 171 6.06 -12.86 -8.85
C LYS A 171 6.64 -11.52 -8.39
N ASN A 172 6.14 -10.97 -7.28
CA ASN A 172 6.66 -9.72 -6.71
C ASN A 172 8.11 -9.84 -6.27
N ARG A 173 8.49 -10.94 -5.60
CA ARG A 173 9.88 -11.22 -5.22
C ARG A 173 10.80 -11.33 -6.43
N LYS A 174 10.34 -11.97 -7.51
CA LYS A 174 11.10 -12.05 -8.77
C LYS A 174 11.33 -10.66 -9.37
N ILE A 175 10.30 -9.83 -9.45
CA ILE A 175 10.40 -8.47 -10.00
C ILE A 175 11.35 -7.61 -9.16
N GLU A 176 11.26 -7.71 -7.83
CA GLU A 176 12.15 -6.98 -6.92
C GLU A 176 13.61 -7.42 -7.10
N ALA A 177 13.87 -8.73 -7.12
CA ALA A 177 15.21 -9.27 -7.36
C ALA A 177 15.79 -8.85 -8.73
N MET A 178 14.96 -8.82 -9.78
CA MET A 178 15.39 -8.35 -11.11
C MET A 178 15.76 -6.87 -11.09
N ARG A 179 15.00 -6.02 -10.41
CA ARG A 179 15.32 -4.59 -10.26
C ARG A 179 16.60 -4.37 -9.48
N ASP A 180 16.85 -5.16 -8.43
CA ASP A 180 18.07 -5.05 -7.65
C ASP A 180 19.29 -5.52 -8.46
N LEU A 181 19.12 -6.54 -9.31
CA LEU A 181 20.14 -6.99 -10.26
C LEU A 181 20.48 -5.91 -11.30
N GLU A 182 19.47 -5.23 -11.87
CA GLU A 182 19.68 -4.09 -12.77
C GLU A 182 20.50 -2.98 -12.10
N LYS A 183 20.14 -2.59 -10.88
CA LYS A 183 20.91 -1.58 -10.12
C LYS A 183 22.34 -2.02 -9.82
N LEU A 184 22.55 -3.30 -9.53
CA LEU A 184 23.89 -3.84 -9.29
C LEU A 184 24.74 -3.76 -10.56
N ASN A 185 24.17 -4.06 -11.73
CA ASN A 185 24.86 -3.92 -13.00
C ASN A 185 25.23 -2.45 -13.28
N ASP A 186 24.30 -1.51 -13.05
CA ASP A 186 24.59 -0.07 -13.20
C ASP A 186 25.72 0.39 -12.28
N ASN A 187 25.75 -0.11 -11.04
CA ASN A 187 26.84 0.18 -10.10
C ASN A 187 28.17 -0.41 -10.55
N LEU A 188 28.16 -1.62 -11.13
CA LEU A 188 29.36 -2.28 -11.64
C LEU A 188 29.98 -1.48 -12.78
N ILE A 189 29.16 -1.02 -13.75
CA ILE A 189 29.60 -0.16 -14.85
C ILE A 189 30.26 1.13 -14.29
N ARG A 190 29.65 1.76 -13.28
CA ARG A 190 30.22 2.97 -12.65
C ARG A 190 31.54 2.70 -11.94
N ILE A 191 31.70 1.53 -11.33
CA ILE A 191 32.95 1.13 -10.66
C ILE A 191 34.05 0.93 -11.71
N GLU A 192 33.74 0.25 -12.82
CA GLU A 192 34.69 0.06 -13.93
C GLU A 192 35.17 1.40 -14.50
N ASP A 193 34.26 2.34 -14.74
CA ASP A 193 34.62 3.70 -15.17
C ASP A 193 35.57 4.40 -14.17
N ARG A 194 35.29 4.25 -12.86
CA ARG A 194 36.13 4.84 -11.81
C ARG A 194 37.52 4.21 -11.76
N ILE A 195 37.61 2.90 -11.96
CA ILE A 195 38.89 2.16 -12.03
C ILE A 195 39.71 2.67 -13.21
N LEU A 196 39.12 2.79 -14.40
CA LEU A 196 39.80 3.30 -15.59
C LEU A 196 40.35 4.73 -15.39
N GLN A 197 39.57 5.59 -14.73
CA GLN A 197 40.02 6.94 -14.38
C GLN A 197 41.20 6.92 -13.41
N LEU A 198 41.14 6.10 -12.34
CA LEU A 198 42.21 5.99 -11.35
C LEU A 198 43.49 5.39 -11.95
N GLU A 199 43.38 4.42 -12.86
CA GLU A 199 44.53 3.88 -13.57
C GLU A 199 45.22 4.95 -14.42
N SER A 200 44.45 5.77 -15.14
CA SER A 200 44.97 6.89 -15.93
C SER A 200 45.70 7.90 -15.04
N GLN A 201 45.10 8.28 -13.92
CA GLN A 201 45.72 9.17 -12.92
C GLN A 201 47.02 8.57 -12.36
N THR A 202 47.00 7.28 -12.02
CA THR A 202 48.18 6.58 -11.49
C THR A 202 49.32 6.54 -12.50
N ARG A 203 49.03 6.28 -13.79
CA ARG A 203 50.04 6.33 -14.86
C ARG A 203 50.64 7.72 -15.02
N SER A 204 49.81 8.78 -14.94
CA SER A 204 50.28 10.17 -14.99
C SER A 204 51.19 10.51 -13.81
N LEU A 205 50.77 10.18 -12.58
CA LEU A 205 51.55 10.40 -11.36
C LEU A 205 52.88 9.65 -11.37
N LYS A 206 52.92 8.40 -11.85
CA LYS A 206 54.17 7.64 -12.01
C LYS A 206 55.16 8.36 -12.93
N ARG A 207 54.69 8.95 -14.04
CA ARG A 207 55.55 9.73 -14.96
C ARG A 207 56.08 11.01 -14.29
N GLN A 208 55.23 11.72 -13.55
CA GLN A 208 55.62 12.93 -12.82
C GLN A 208 56.67 12.63 -11.74
N ALA A 209 56.46 11.57 -10.94
CA ALA A 209 57.40 11.14 -9.92
C ALA A 209 58.76 10.71 -10.50
N ALA A 210 58.75 9.99 -11.64
CA ALA A 210 59.99 9.61 -12.32
C ALA A 210 60.77 10.84 -12.84
N LYS A 211 60.07 11.87 -13.35
CA LYS A 211 60.70 13.14 -13.75
C LYS A 211 61.30 13.86 -12.56
N ALA A 212 60.58 13.95 -11.44
CA ALA A 212 61.05 14.60 -10.22
C ALA A 212 62.29 13.92 -9.62
N ARG A 213 62.41 12.58 -9.72
CA ARG A 213 63.59 11.84 -9.25
C ARG A 213 64.84 12.00 -10.12
N ARG A 214 64.70 12.48 -11.36
CA ARG A 214 65.82 12.71 -12.29
C ARG A 214 66.41 14.12 -12.17
N TYR A 215 65.71 15.04 -11.51
CA TYR A 215 66.21 16.35 -11.11
C TYR A 215 66.74 16.27 -9.67
#